data_AF-A0A8H6ZZK8-F1
#
_entry.id   AF-A0A8H6ZZK8-F1
#
_cell.length_a   1.000
_cell.length_b   1.000
_cell.length_c   1.000
_cell.angle_alpha   90.00
_cell.angle_beta   90.00
_cell.angle_gamma   90.00
#
_symmetry.space_group_name_H-M   'P 1'
#
loop_
_entity.id
_entity.type
_entity.pdbx_description
1 polymer ?
#
loop_
_entity_poly.entity_id
_entity_poly.type
_entity_poly.pdbx_seq_one_letter_code
_entity_poly.pdbx_strand_id
1 'polypeptide(L)'
;MAIKIIKKRTKHFKRHQSDRYVSVKEAWRKPKGIDNRVRRRFKGQTPMPKIGYGSNKKTRHLLPSGLKKFVVNNVREVDLLLMHNKSFAAEIAHNVSSRNRTVILERAKALGIKVTNAAARLRSEEKDVRSASHAGSWYTDNRDELNEELEGWLEAVGPSEDFPVAGSKAIIAPHAGYSYSGPAAAWAYKSIDTTDIKRVFILGPSHHFYLEGCALSRCKEYETPIGNLPLDIDTINELRATNEFEDLSLKADEAEHSLEMHLPYVRKIFEGLWAHSQDISIVPIVVGAISKSLEASYGKLLAPFLSREDTFCVVSSDFCHWGTRFSYTYYYPEPAPSDKPGINLTRSVQPSTSHRIHKSIERLDREAMDLLAMPPSSAKDAHANFAEYLVQTHNTICGRHPIGVLLGALAELEESRKSTLKWVRYEQSSACVNIADSSVSYASAWVRF
;
A
#
# COMPACT_ATOMS: atom_id res chain seq x y z
N MET A 1 -24.34 5.08 26.21
CA MET A 1 -25.01 3.76 26.13
C MET A 1 -26.11 3.83 25.06
N ALA A 2 -26.19 2.85 24.16
CA ALA A 2 -27.19 2.86 23.08
C ALA A 2 -28.61 2.68 23.65
N ILE A 3 -29.54 3.56 23.27
CA ILE A 3 -30.94 3.48 23.72
C ILE A 3 -31.67 2.43 22.88
N LYS A 4 -32.20 1.39 23.52
CA LYS A 4 -33.04 0.38 22.86
C LYS A 4 -34.39 0.99 22.46
N ILE A 5 -34.59 1.24 21.17
CA ILE A 5 -35.84 1.78 20.62
C ILE A 5 -36.91 0.67 20.63
N ILE A 6 -37.98 0.85 21.40
CA ILE A 6 -39.06 -0.15 21.51
C ILE A 6 -40.18 0.18 20.52
N LYS A 7 -40.32 -0.66 19.48
CA LYS A 7 -41.47 -0.68 18.58
C LYS A 7 -42.52 -1.63 19.14
N LYS A 8 -43.72 -1.13 19.48
CA LYS A 8 -44.82 -1.97 20.00
C LYS A 8 -45.34 -2.98 18.99
N ARG A 9 -45.14 -2.69 17.70
CA ARG A 9 -45.43 -3.58 16.58
C ARG A 9 -44.35 -3.39 15.52
N THR A 10 -43.75 -4.49 15.10
CA THR A 10 -42.76 -4.53 14.02
C THR A 10 -43.38 -4.99 12.69
N LYS A 11 -44.40 -5.86 12.75
CA LYS A 11 -45.12 -6.35 11.56
C LYS A 11 -45.90 -5.22 10.87
N HIS A 12 -45.73 -5.07 9.56
CA HIS A 12 -46.53 -4.14 8.76
C HIS A 12 -48.02 -4.52 8.78
N PHE A 13 -48.89 -3.54 8.49
CA PHE A 13 -50.30 -3.78 8.25
C PHE A 13 -50.47 -4.14 6.77
N LYS A 14 -50.91 -5.37 6.49
CA LYS A 14 -51.20 -5.79 5.12
C LYS A 14 -52.59 -5.32 4.70
N ARG A 15 -52.75 -5.00 3.41
CA ARG A 15 -54.06 -4.67 2.83
C ARG A 15 -55.02 -5.86 2.92
N HIS A 16 -56.29 -5.60 3.21
CA HIS A 16 -57.32 -6.63 3.17
C HIS A 16 -57.37 -7.30 1.79
N GLN A 17 -57.36 -8.65 1.76
CA GLN A 17 -57.38 -9.51 0.58
C GLN A 17 -56.12 -9.49 -0.31
N SER A 18 -55.02 -8.87 0.12
CA SER A 18 -53.75 -8.95 -0.64
C SER A 18 -53.16 -10.36 -0.69
N ASP A 19 -53.54 -11.21 0.26
CA ASP A 19 -53.20 -12.64 0.32
C ASP A 19 -54.03 -13.49 -0.65
N ARG A 20 -55.20 -12.98 -1.09
CA ARG A 20 -56.15 -13.73 -1.94
C ARG A 20 -56.12 -13.33 -3.40
N TYR A 21 -55.83 -12.06 -3.69
CA TYR A 21 -55.83 -11.53 -5.04
C TYR A 21 -54.46 -10.94 -5.37
N VAL A 22 -53.80 -11.50 -6.38
CA VAL A 22 -52.49 -11.04 -6.88
C VAL A 22 -52.53 -9.57 -7.33
N SER A 23 -53.68 -9.10 -7.82
CA SER A 23 -53.89 -7.69 -8.22
C SER A 23 -53.92 -6.71 -7.03
N VAL A 24 -54.10 -7.21 -5.80
CA VAL A 24 -54.17 -6.40 -4.59
C VAL A 24 -52.81 -6.39 -3.90
N LYS A 25 -52.02 -5.34 -4.16
CA LYS A 25 -50.73 -5.14 -3.48
C LYS A 25 -50.87 -5.06 -1.96
N GLU A 26 -49.88 -5.55 -1.22
CA GLU A 26 -49.89 -5.64 0.25
C GLU A 26 -49.89 -4.27 0.98
N ALA A 27 -49.67 -3.16 0.27
CA ALA A 27 -49.63 -1.81 0.84
C ALA A 27 -50.95 -1.43 1.52
N TRP A 28 -50.89 -1.19 2.83
CA TRP A 28 -52.05 -0.87 3.68
C TRP A 28 -52.98 0.17 3.03
N ARG A 29 -54.27 -0.16 2.97
CA ARG A 29 -55.35 0.79 2.71
C ARG A 29 -56.51 0.50 3.64
N LYS A 30 -57.12 1.56 4.18
CA LYS A 30 -58.29 1.46 5.06
C LYS A 30 -59.43 0.77 4.29
N PRO A 31 -59.94 -0.40 4.74
CA PRO A 31 -61.06 -1.08 4.09
C PRO A 31 -62.31 -0.18 4.07
N LYS A 32 -63.06 -0.23 2.96
CA LYS A 32 -64.29 0.55 2.73
C LYS A 32 -65.52 -0.40 2.71
N GLY A 33 -66.73 0.17 2.75
CA GLY A 33 -68.00 -0.57 2.71
C GLY A 33 -68.64 -0.80 4.09
N ILE A 34 -69.97 -0.77 4.16
CA ILE A 34 -70.71 -0.92 5.42
C ILE A 34 -70.61 -2.35 5.97
N ASP A 35 -70.61 -3.37 5.12
CA ASP A 35 -70.57 -4.79 5.50
C ASP A 35 -69.15 -5.39 5.61
N ASN A 36 -68.11 -4.60 5.35
CA ASN A 36 -66.74 -5.11 5.38
C ASN A 36 -66.32 -5.57 6.79
N ARG A 37 -66.11 -6.88 6.95
CA ARG A 37 -65.79 -7.52 8.23
C ARG A 37 -64.51 -7.01 8.90
N VAL A 38 -63.50 -6.62 8.11
CA VAL A 38 -62.24 -6.03 8.63
C VAL A 38 -62.47 -4.61 9.13
N ARG A 39 -63.19 -3.77 8.37
CA ARG A 39 -63.59 -2.42 8.80
C ARG A 39 -64.41 -2.47 10.09
N ARG A 40 -65.36 -3.41 10.18
CA ARG A 40 -66.19 -3.66 11.38
C ARG A 40 -65.45 -4.41 12.50
N ARG A 41 -64.20 -4.83 12.28
CA ARG A 41 -63.31 -5.46 13.28
C ARG A 41 -63.85 -6.76 13.88
N PHE A 42 -64.42 -7.62 13.04
CA PHE A 42 -64.89 -8.93 13.48
C PHE A 42 -63.71 -9.79 13.98
N LYS A 43 -63.96 -10.67 14.95
CA LYS A 43 -62.95 -11.60 15.49
C LYS A 43 -62.37 -12.47 14.35
N GLY A 44 -61.05 -12.71 14.40
CA GLY A 44 -60.32 -13.52 13.41
C GLY A 44 -59.90 -12.78 12.13
N GLN A 45 -60.26 -11.49 11.99
CA GLN A 45 -59.86 -10.69 10.84
C GLN A 45 -58.50 -10.02 11.02
N THR A 46 -57.89 -9.55 9.92
CA THR A 46 -56.60 -8.86 9.95
C THR A 46 -56.68 -7.58 10.80
N PRO A 47 -55.65 -7.27 11.61
CA PRO A 47 -55.65 -6.09 12.46
C PRO A 47 -55.55 -4.82 11.62
N MET A 48 -56.24 -3.75 12.04
CA MET A 48 -56.13 -2.42 11.43
C MET A 48 -55.27 -1.49 12.30
N PRO A 49 -54.60 -0.47 11.72
CA PRO A 49 -54.00 0.61 12.48
C PRO A 49 -55.04 1.27 13.39
N LYS A 50 -54.70 1.34 14.68
CA LYS A 50 -55.47 2.00 15.73
C LYS A 50 -54.50 2.63 16.74
N ILE A 51 -55.00 3.53 17.57
CA ILE A 51 -54.25 4.13 18.67
C ILE A 51 -53.73 2.99 19.56
N GLY A 52 -52.40 2.94 19.77
CA GLY A 52 -51.74 1.89 20.56
C GLY A 52 -50.61 1.15 19.83
N TYR A 53 -50.61 1.11 18.49
CA TYR A 53 -49.56 0.42 17.71
C TYR A 53 -48.29 1.25 17.43
N GLY A 54 -48.26 2.52 17.85
CA GLY A 54 -47.10 3.39 17.66
C GLY A 54 -45.87 2.95 18.46
N SER A 55 -44.75 3.62 18.25
CA SER A 55 -43.54 3.41 19.09
C SER A 55 -43.82 3.78 20.55
N ASN A 56 -43.08 3.16 21.48
CA ASN A 56 -43.15 3.50 22.91
C ASN A 56 -42.99 5.02 23.11
N LYS A 57 -43.82 5.62 23.96
CA LYS A 57 -43.83 7.08 24.22
C LYS A 57 -42.45 7.57 24.67
N LYS A 58 -41.74 6.79 25.51
CA LYS A 58 -40.41 7.14 26.04
C LYS A 58 -39.32 7.21 24.97
N THR A 59 -39.41 6.39 23.91
CA THR A 59 -38.37 6.26 22.87
C THR A 59 -38.84 6.76 21.51
N ARG A 60 -39.96 7.49 21.45
CA ARG A 60 -40.52 7.98 20.19
C ARG A 60 -39.64 9.11 19.65
N HIS A 61 -39.31 9.08 18.37
CA HIS A 61 -38.47 10.06 17.67
C HIS A 61 -37.00 10.12 18.10
N LEU A 62 -36.54 9.22 18.97
CA LEU A 62 -35.13 9.08 19.32
C LEU A 62 -34.40 8.16 18.33
N LEU A 63 -33.15 8.50 18.06
CA LEU A 63 -32.16 7.65 17.41
C LEU A 63 -31.54 6.67 18.44
N PRO A 64 -30.88 5.58 18.00
CA PRO A 64 -30.16 4.68 18.91
C PRO A 64 -29.07 5.38 19.73
N SER A 65 -28.54 6.50 19.23
CA SER A 65 -27.61 7.38 19.93
C SER A 65 -28.25 8.18 21.09
N GLY A 66 -29.58 8.17 21.21
CA GLY A 66 -30.32 8.95 22.20
C GLY A 66 -30.68 10.37 21.78
N LEU A 67 -30.25 10.82 20.60
CA LEU A 67 -30.57 12.13 20.04
C LEU A 67 -31.86 12.09 19.21
N LYS A 68 -32.58 13.20 19.13
CA LYS A 68 -33.66 13.41 18.15
C LYS A 68 -33.07 13.88 16.82
N LYS A 69 -33.70 13.50 15.72
CA LYS A 69 -33.28 13.93 14.38
C LYS A 69 -33.93 15.26 14.01
N PHE A 70 -33.13 16.23 13.57
CA PHE A 70 -33.58 17.52 13.02
C PHE A 70 -33.03 17.68 11.61
N VAL A 71 -33.91 17.94 10.63
CA VAL A 71 -33.49 18.07 9.23
C VAL A 71 -33.07 19.51 8.98
N VAL A 72 -31.87 19.70 8.42
CA VAL A 72 -31.30 21.02 8.10
C VAL A 72 -31.12 21.18 6.59
N ASN A 73 -31.48 22.35 6.07
CA ASN A 73 -31.38 22.70 4.65
C ASN A 73 -30.27 23.73 4.39
N ASN A 74 -29.87 24.49 5.42
CA ASN A 74 -28.90 25.58 5.34
C ASN A 74 -28.15 25.74 6.68
N VAL A 75 -27.15 26.62 6.69
CA VAL A 75 -26.29 26.87 7.85
C VAL A 75 -27.06 27.49 9.02
N ARG A 76 -28.01 28.40 8.76
CA ARG A 76 -28.80 29.06 9.81
C ARG A 76 -29.62 28.04 10.62
N GLU A 77 -30.11 26.99 9.98
CA GLU A 77 -30.81 25.89 10.65
C GLU A 77 -29.89 25.01 11.51
N VAL A 78 -28.58 24.99 11.23
CA VAL A 78 -27.57 24.35 12.10
C VAL A 78 -27.34 25.18 13.36
N ASP A 79 -27.31 26.51 13.23
CA ASP A 79 -27.12 27.42 14.38
C ASP A 79 -28.24 27.29 15.41
N LEU A 80 -29.47 26.97 14.99
CA LEU A 80 -30.59 26.68 15.90
C LEU A 80 -30.30 25.52 16.86
N LEU A 81 -29.37 24.63 16.51
CA LEU A 81 -29.01 23.47 17.31
C LEU A 81 -27.87 23.75 18.31
N LEU A 82 -27.32 24.98 18.33
CA LEU A 82 -26.20 25.35 19.21
C LEU A 82 -26.48 25.03 20.68
N MET A 83 -27.64 25.48 21.19
CA MET A 83 -28.05 25.22 22.58
C MET A 83 -28.71 23.85 22.77
N HIS A 84 -28.82 23.05 21.70
CA HIS A 84 -29.58 21.81 21.67
C HIS A 84 -28.77 20.59 21.19
N ASN A 85 -27.44 20.71 21.07
CA ASN A 85 -26.53 19.68 20.56
C ASN A 85 -26.52 18.37 21.38
N LYS A 86 -26.94 18.41 22.66
CA LYS A 86 -27.12 17.21 23.52
C LYS A 86 -28.47 16.49 23.30
N SER A 87 -29.44 17.15 22.69
CA SER A 87 -30.80 16.63 22.48
C SER A 87 -31.07 16.27 21.03
N PHE A 88 -30.40 16.93 20.08
CA PHE A 88 -30.65 16.79 18.65
C PHE A 88 -29.37 16.48 17.86
N ALA A 89 -29.53 15.69 16.81
CA ALA A 89 -28.57 15.49 15.74
C ALA A 89 -29.14 16.10 14.46
N ALA A 90 -28.27 16.73 13.67
CA ALA A 90 -28.64 17.25 12.37
C ALA A 90 -28.65 16.13 11.32
N GLU A 91 -29.61 16.16 10.41
CA GLU A 91 -29.56 15.43 9.15
C GLU A 91 -29.67 16.41 8.00
N ILE A 92 -28.69 16.41 7.10
CA ILE A 92 -28.69 17.34 5.98
C ILE A 92 -29.68 16.85 4.93
N ALA A 93 -30.61 17.72 4.51
CA ALA A 93 -31.65 17.39 3.56
C ALA A 93 -31.10 16.89 2.21
N HIS A 94 -31.88 16.02 1.55
CA HIS A 94 -31.48 15.34 0.32
C HIS A 94 -31.37 16.26 -0.91
N ASN A 95 -31.88 17.49 -0.85
CA ASN A 95 -31.84 18.47 -1.93
C ASN A 95 -30.69 19.49 -1.78
N VAL A 96 -29.87 19.38 -0.72
CA VAL A 96 -28.70 20.24 -0.53
C VAL A 96 -27.55 19.78 -1.45
N SER A 97 -26.97 20.72 -2.20
CA SER A 97 -25.83 20.49 -3.10
C SER A 97 -24.55 20.17 -2.33
N SER A 98 -23.60 19.43 -2.94
CA SER A 98 -22.35 19.03 -2.28
C SER A 98 -21.55 20.22 -1.71
N ARG A 99 -21.47 21.34 -2.44
CA ARG A 99 -20.82 22.58 -1.97
C ARG A 99 -21.44 23.12 -0.67
N ASN A 100 -22.77 23.21 -0.61
CA ASN A 100 -23.46 23.71 0.58
C ASN A 100 -23.42 22.70 1.74
N ARG A 101 -23.32 21.40 1.44
CA ARG A 101 -23.12 20.36 2.46
C ARG A 101 -21.81 20.55 3.20
N THR A 102 -20.71 20.89 2.50
CA THR A 102 -19.40 21.16 3.14
C THR A 102 -19.49 22.28 4.16
N VAL A 103 -20.10 23.41 3.80
CA VAL A 103 -20.28 24.56 4.70
C VAL A 103 -21.14 24.20 5.93
N ILE A 104 -22.22 23.44 5.72
CA ILE A 104 -23.07 22.95 6.81
C ILE A 104 -22.30 22.01 7.76
N LEU A 105 -21.43 21.15 7.23
CA LEU A 105 -20.63 20.23 8.02
C LEU A 105 -19.53 20.94 8.82
N GLU A 106 -18.83 21.89 8.22
CA GLU A 106 -17.84 22.72 8.90
C GLU A 106 -18.48 23.48 10.07
N ARG A 107 -19.63 24.12 9.83
CA ARG A 107 -20.37 24.80 10.89
C ARG A 107 -20.82 23.82 11.98
N ALA A 108 -21.38 22.67 11.62
CA ALA A 108 -21.81 21.67 12.59
C ALA A 108 -20.65 21.15 13.44
N LYS A 109 -19.46 20.97 12.85
CA LYS A 109 -18.23 20.57 13.55
C LYS A 109 -17.78 21.64 14.54
N ALA A 110 -17.80 22.92 14.14
CA ALA A 110 -17.46 24.04 15.01
C ALA A 110 -18.40 24.13 16.24
N LEU A 111 -19.68 23.79 16.07
CA LEU A 111 -20.68 23.81 17.14
C LEU A 111 -20.82 22.48 17.90
N GLY A 112 -20.02 21.46 17.55
CA GLY A 112 -20.08 20.13 18.17
C GLY A 112 -21.40 19.37 17.93
N ILE A 113 -22.12 19.69 16.85
CA ILE A 113 -23.40 19.05 16.50
C ILE A 113 -23.12 17.75 15.73
N LYS A 114 -23.70 16.64 16.17
CA LYS A 114 -23.61 15.36 15.45
C LYS A 114 -24.47 15.39 14.18
N VAL A 115 -23.86 15.06 13.03
CA VAL A 115 -24.55 14.95 11.74
C VAL A 115 -24.72 13.49 11.35
N THR A 116 -25.95 13.04 11.05
CA THR A 116 -26.24 11.61 10.82
C THR A 116 -25.84 11.09 9.45
N ASN A 117 -25.75 11.96 8.45
CA ASN A 117 -25.42 11.62 7.06
C ASN A 117 -24.21 12.41 6.55
N ALA A 118 -23.18 12.58 7.38
CA ALA A 118 -22.02 13.42 7.09
C ALA A 118 -21.29 13.04 5.79
N ALA A 119 -21.11 11.73 5.54
CA ALA A 119 -20.41 11.21 4.36
C ALA A 119 -21.25 11.22 3.06
N ALA A 120 -22.55 11.55 3.11
CA ALA A 120 -23.38 11.46 1.91
C ALA A 120 -23.03 12.59 0.91
N ARG A 121 -22.85 12.22 -0.37
CA ARG A 121 -22.61 13.12 -1.53
C ARG A 121 -21.32 13.93 -1.52
N LEU A 122 -20.43 13.69 -0.59
CA LEU A 122 -19.07 14.24 -0.61
C LEU A 122 -18.15 13.10 -1.03
N ARG A 123 -17.61 13.18 -2.25
CA ARG A 123 -16.40 12.44 -2.58
C ARG A 123 -15.26 13.20 -1.91
N SER A 124 -14.38 12.52 -1.18
CA SER A 124 -13.08 13.10 -0.87
C SER A 124 -12.44 13.46 -2.21
N GLU A 125 -12.08 14.73 -2.42
CA GLU A 125 -11.03 15.02 -3.39
C GLU A 125 -9.81 14.24 -2.90
N GLU A 126 -9.44 13.19 -3.62
CA GLU A 126 -8.14 12.56 -3.44
C GLU A 126 -7.11 13.65 -3.78
N LYS A 127 -6.15 13.89 -2.88
CA LYS A 127 -5.04 14.77 -3.22
C LYS A 127 -4.38 14.19 -4.48
N ASP A 128 -4.17 15.04 -5.47
CA ASP A 128 -3.45 14.67 -6.69
C ASP A 128 -1.94 14.43 -6.42
N VAL A 129 -1.46 14.69 -5.21
CA VAL A 129 -0.04 14.57 -4.82
C VAL A 129 0.08 13.71 -3.56
N ARG A 130 0.97 12.72 -3.60
CA ARG A 130 1.40 11.96 -2.43
C ARG A 130 2.47 12.75 -1.69
N SER A 131 2.24 13.07 -0.43
CA SER A 131 3.20 13.84 0.37
C SER A 131 4.45 13.00 0.69
N ALA A 132 5.60 13.66 0.91
CA ALA A 132 6.84 13.03 1.38
C ALA A 132 6.75 12.67 2.87
N SER A 133 5.94 11.68 3.22
CA SER A 133 5.49 11.38 4.58
C SER A 133 6.59 10.86 5.53
N HIS A 134 7.71 10.38 4.99
CA HIS A 134 8.84 9.86 5.75
C HIS A 134 10.04 10.82 5.81
N ALA A 135 9.97 11.96 5.12
CA ALA A 135 10.94 13.05 5.24
C ALA A 135 11.03 13.55 6.70
N GLY A 136 12.24 13.85 7.15
CA GLY A 136 12.53 14.30 8.52
C GLY A 136 12.62 13.17 9.55
N SER A 137 12.45 11.91 9.13
CA SER A 137 12.59 10.75 10.01
C SER A 137 13.40 9.61 9.40
N TRP A 138 13.13 9.23 8.15
CA TRP A 138 13.90 8.20 7.43
C TRP A 138 15.03 8.78 6.59
N TYR A 139 14.86 10.01 6.14
CA TYR A 139 15.84 10.80 5.39
C TYR A 139 15.61 12.28 5.70
N THR A 140 16.60 13.12 5.40
CA THR A 140 16.59 14.55 5.67
C THR A 140 15.46 15.27 4.91
N ASP A 141 14.68 16.12 5.58
CA ASP A 141 13.60 16.91 4.96
C ASP A 141 14.09 18.26 4.39
N ASN A 142 15.28 18.71 4.77
CA ASN A 142 15.92 19.87 4.20
C ASN A 142 16.44 19.56 2.78
N ARG A 143 16.01 20.37 1.81
CA ARG A 143 16.37 20.22 0.39
C ARG A 143 17.87 20.23 0.14
N ASP A 144 18.58 21.23 0.66
CA ASP A 144 19.98 21.45 0.32
C ASP A 144 20.86 20.39 1.00
N GLU A 145 20.57 20.07 2.27
CA GLU A 145 21.26 19.02 3.03
C GLU A 145 21.05 17.63 2.39
N LEU A 146 19.81 17.26 2.05
CA LEU A 146 19.54 15.98 1.38
C LEU A 146 20.24 15.89 0.02
N ASN A 147 20.28 16.99 -0.73
CA ASN A 147 20.95 17.04 -2.02
C ASN A 147 22.46 16.81 -1.88
N GLU A 148 23.10 17.43 -0.88
CA GLU A 148 24.52 17.24 -0.56
C GLU A 148 24.83 15.82 -0.06
N GLU A 149 23.98 15.23 0.78
CA GLU A 149 24.13 13.84 1.24
C GLU A 149 24.12 12.85 0.07
N LEU A 150 23.12 12.98 -0.82
CA LEU A 150 22.98 12.12 -1.99
C LEU A 150 24.13 12.29 -2.98
N GLU A 151 24.53 13.53 -3.28
CA GLU A 151 25.71 13.82 -4.11
C GLU A 151 26.97 13.19 -3.50
N GLY A 152 27.23 13.43 -2.22
CA GLY A 152 28.40 12.91 -1.53
C GLY A 152 28.48 11.39 -1.53
N TRP A 153 27.36 10.69 -1.35
CA TRP A 153 27.33 9.22 -1.46
C TRP A 153 27.54 8.73 -2.89
N LEU A 154 26.98 9.40 -3.90
CA LEU A 154 27.18 9.08 -5.32
C LEU A 154 28.61 9.36 -5.79
N GLU A 155 29.27 10.38 -5.25
CA GLU A 155 30.68 10.68 -5.48
C GLU A 155 31.60 9.67 -4.78
N ALA A 156 31.24 9.24 -3.55
CA ALA A 156 32.03 8.30 -2.76
C ALA A 156 32.14 6.89 -3.37
N VAL A 157 31.24 6.50 -4.28
CA VAL A 157 31.38 5.27 -5.09
C VAL A 157 32.67 5.32 -5.93
N GLY A 158 33.11 6.52 -6.34
CA GLY A 158 34.30 6.77 -7.12
C GLY A 158 34.14 6.45 -8.62
N PRO A 159 35.03 6.98 -9.47
CA PRO A 159 35.09 6.61 -10.88
C PRO A 159 35.64 5.18 -11.00
N SER A 160 34.81 4.27 -11.50
CA SER A 160 35.20 2.93 -11.91
C SER A 160 34.97 2.81 -13.43
N GLU A 161 35.81 2.07 -14.15
CA GLU A 161 35.55 1.75 -15.57
C GLU A 161 34.20 1.02 -15.76
N ASP A 162 33.63 0.48 -14.68
CA ASP A 162 32.35 -0.22 -14.66
C ASP A 162 31.12 0.71 -14.53
N PHE A 163 31.26 2.03 -14.29
CA PHE A 163 30.13 2.94 -14.03
C PHE A 163 30.13 4.21 -14.91
N PRO A 164 28.97 4.63 -15.46
CA PRO A 164 27.69 3.93 -15.44
C PRO A 164 27.73 2.65 -16.29
N VAL A 165 26.84 1.70 -15.99
CA VAL A 165 26.79 0.42 -16.72
C VAL A 165 26.00 0.65 -18.01
N ALA A 166 26.69 0.68 -19.14
CA ALA A 166 26.05 0.79 -20.45
C ALA A 166 24.98 -0.30 -20.64
N GLY A 167 23.77 0.11 -21.03
CA GLY A 167 22.64 -0.81 -21.20
C GLY A 167 22.02 -1.31 -19.89
N SER A 168 22.31 -0.68 -18.74
CA SER A 168 21.59 -0.94 -17.50
C SER A 168 20.09 -0.73 -17.68
N LYS A 169 19.27 -1.63 -17.14
CA LYS A 169 17.81 -1.65 -17.30
C LYS A 169 17.07 -1.81 -15.98
N ALA A 170 17.72 -2.36 -14.97
CA ALA A 170 17.19 -2.34 -13.62
C ALA A 170 18.29 -2.24 -12.57
N ILE A 171 17.91 -1.86 -11.35
CA ILE A 171 18.72 -2.02 -10.15
C ILE A 171 17.95 -2.73 -9.04
N ILE A 172 18.68 -3.33 -8.12
CA ILE A 172 18.17 -3.71 -6.80
C ILE A 172 18.87 -2.81 -5.78
N ALA A 173 18.11 -2.12 -4.94
CA ALA A 173 18.63 -1.18 -3.95
C ALA A 173 17.85 -1.28 -2.61
N PRO A 174 18.51 -0.98 -1.48
CA PRO A 174 17.88 -1.04 -0.16
C PRO A 174 16.92 0.13 0.08
N HIS A 175 16.05 -0.02 1.08
CA HIS A 175 15.03 0.97 1.48
C HIS A 175 14.93 1.18 2.99
N ALA A 176 16.02 0.94 3.74
CA ALA A 176 16.12 1.46 5.10
C ALA A 176 16.32 3.00 5.11
N GLY A 177 16.30 3.59 6.30
CA GLY A 177 16.62 5.01 6.47
C GLY A 177 18.03 5.34 5.96
N TYR A 178 18.20 6.53 5.38
CA TYR A 178 19.38 6.91 4.61
C TYR A 178 20.67 6.91 5.43
N SER A 179 20.60 7.23 6.73
CA SER A 179 21.75 7.14 7.63
C SER A 179 22.34 5.72 7.73
N TYR A 180 21.58 4.68 7.35
CA TYR A 180 22.04 3.29 7.32
C TYR A 180 22.32 2.80 5.91
N SER A 181 21.35 2.93 5.00
CA SER A 181 21.42 2.29 3.68
C SER A 181 21.65 3.24 2.51
N GLY A 182 21.66 4.55 2.73
CA GLY A 182 21.93 5.56 1.70
C GLY A 182 23.26 5.29 0.98
N PRO A 183 24.40 5.20 1.69
CA PRO A 183 25.69 4.89 1.08
C PRO A 183 25.69 3.60 0.26
N ALA A 184 25.01 2.54 0.73
CA ALA A 184 24.89 1.29 -0.01
C ALA A 184 24.07 1.48 -1.29
N ALA A 185 22.90 2.14 -1.22
CA ALA A 185 22.04 2.43 -2.36
C ALA A 185 22.75 3.24 -3.46
N ALA A 186 23.66 4.14 -3.10
CA ALA A 186 24.44 4.91 -4.06
C ALA A 186 25.17 4.03 -5.09
N TRP A 187 25.65 2.84 -4.71
CA TRP A 187 26.29 1.89 -5.63
C TRP A 187 25.33 1.37 -6.70
N ALA A 188 24.06 1.16 -6.35
CA ALA A 188 23.03 0.83 -7.33
C ALA A 188 22.76 2.03 -8.25
N TYR A 189 22.48 3.21 -7.69
CA TYR A 189 22.12 4.38 -8.50
C TYR A 189 23.26 4.87 -9.40
N LYS A 190 24.52 4.76 -8.98
CA LYS A 190 25.69 5.11 -9.80
C LYS A 190 25.85 4.21 -11.02
N SER A 191 25.25 3.01 -11.01
CA SER A 191 25.28 2.10 -12.15
C SER A 191 24.33 2.49 -13.28
N ILE A 192 23.38 3.40 -13.03
CA ILE A 192 22.37 3.78 -14.01
C ILE A 192 23.01 4.63 -15.09
N ASP A 193 22.95 4.15 -16.34
CA ASP A 193 23.12 5.00 -17.51
C ASP A 193 21.81 5.75 -17.78
N THR A 194 21.81 7.05 -17.50
CA THR A 194 20.61 7.88 -17.57
C THR A 194 20.21 8.30 -18.98
N THR A 195 21.00 7.93 -19.99
CA THR A 195 20.79 8.33 -21.38
C THR A 195 19.44 7.81 -21.90
N ASP A 196 18.64 8.70 -22.51
CA ASP A 196 17.34 8.41 -23.15
C ASP A 196 16.24 7.81 -22.26
N ILE A 197 16.46 7.63 -20.95
CA ILE A 197 15.44 7.16 -20.01
C ILE A 197 14.42 8.29 -19.75
N LYS A 198 13.14 7.96 -19.91
CA LYS A 198 12.00 8.86 -19.67
C LYS A 198 11.12 8.42 -18.52
N ARG A 199 11.18 7.14 -18.15
CA ARG A 199 10.30 6.52 -17.16
C ARG A 199 11.05 5.57 -16.25
N VAL A 200 10.79 5.67 -14.95
CA VAL A 200 11.32 4.75 -13.93
C VAL A 200 10.18 3.98 -13.25
N PHE A 201 10.13 2.67 -13.44
CA PHE A 201 9.31 1.78 -12.62
C PHE A 201 9.96 1.63 -11.25
N ILE A 202 9.17 1.67 -10.18
CA ILE A 202 9.66 1.41 -8.83
C ILE A 202 8.79 0.31 -8.23
N LEU A 203 9.38 -0.88 -8.03
CA LEU A 203 8.71 -2.03 -7.44
C LEU A 203 9.13 -2.14 -5.98
N GLY A 204 8.18 -2.01 -5.05
CA GLY A 204 8.49 -2.10 -3.62
C GLY A 204 7.52 -2.98 -2.84
N PRO A 205 7.99 -3.69 -1.80
CA PRO A 205 7.12 -4.57 -1.01
C PRO A 205 6.15 -3.78 -0.13
N SER A 206 4.96 -4.32 0.12
CA SER A 206 4.05 -3.77 1.14
C SER A 206 4.47 -4.18 2.56
N HIS A 207 4.63 -3.22 3.47
CA HIS A 207 4.92 -3.43 4.90
C HIS A 207 3.72 -3.19 5.81
N HIS A 208 2.84 -2.25 5.44
CA HIS A 208 1.82 -1.72 6.37
C HIS A 208 0.43 -2.31 6.15
N PHE A 209 0.16 -2.91 5.00
CA PHE A 209 -1.14 -3.48 4.68
C PHE A 209 -1.00 -4.80 3.94
N TYR A 210 -1.95 -5.69 4.19
CA TYR A 210 -2.02 -6.96 3.48
C TYR A 210 -2.52 -6.73 2.05
N LEU A 211 -1.83 -7.31 1.08
CA LEU A 211 -2.10 -7.22 -0.34
C LEU A 211 -1.79 -8.58 -0.98
N GLU A 212 -2.76 -9.19 -1.66
CA GLU A 212 -2.64 -10.50 -2.36
C GLU A 212 -2.32 -10.34 -3.86
N GLY A 213 -1.76 -9.20 -4.25
CA GLY A 213 -1.46 -8.84 -5.64
C GLY A 213 -0.48 -7.67 -5.73
N CYS A 214 -0.59 -6.87 -6.78
CA CYS A 214 0.11 -5.59 -6.91
C CYS A 214 -0.89 -4.43 -6.89
N ALA A 215 -0.44 -3.27 -6.44
CA ALA A 215 -1.28 -2.08 -6.35
C ALA A 215 -0.61 -0.84 -6.94
N LEU A 216 -1.43 0.04 -7.51
CA LEU A 216 -1.02 1.27 -8.19
C LEU A 216 -1.48 2.50 -7.41
N SER A 217 -0.72 3.58 -7.53
CA SER A 217 -1.14 4.87 -6.99
C SER A 217 -2.29 5.49 -7.79
N ARG A 218 -3.07 6.31 -7.10
CA ARG A 218 -4.07 7.22 -7.69
C ARG A 218 -3.58 8.65 -7.81
N CYS A 219 -2.41 8.95 -7.26
CA CYS A 219 -1.82 10.28 -7.33
C CYS A 219 -1.31 10.57 -8.75
N LYS A 220 -1.02 11.85 -9.01
CA LYS A 220 -0.39 12.33 -10.23
C LYS A 220 1.09 12.67 -10.04
N GLU A 221 1.48 12.97 -8.81
CA GLU A 221 2.86 13.28 -8.46
C GLU A 221 3.19 12.72 -7.08
N TYR A 222 4.45 12.36 -6.88
CA TYR A 222 5.02 12.07 -5.57
C TYR A 222 5.97 13.19 -5.18
N GLU A 223 5.78 13.75 -3.99
CA GLU A 223 6.63 14.81 -3.44
C GLU A 223 7.97 14.24 -2.96
N THR A 224 9.05 15.02 -3.14
CA THR A 224 10.35 14.80 -2.50
C THR A 224 10.94 16.15 -2.09
N PRO A 225 11.80 16.24 -1.05
CA PRO A 225 12.44 17.50 -0.66
C PRO A 225 13.24 18.19 -1.77
N ILE A 226 13.80 17.41 -2.71
CA ILE A 226 14.63 17.94 -3.81
C ILE A 226 13.86 18.12 -5.13
N GLY A 227 12.54 17.88 -5.13
CA GLY A 227 11.64 18.14 -6.25
C GLY A 227 10.65 16.99 -6.48
N ASN A 228 9.41 17.34 -6.86
CA ASN A 228 8.37 16.36 -7.14
C ASN A 228 8.73 15.49 -8.34
N LEU A 229 8.22 14.26 -8.35
CA LEU A 229 8.30 13.34 -9.47
C LEU A 229 6.89 13.12 -10.05
N PRO A 230 6.64 13.48 -11.32
CA PRO A 230 5.38 13.17 -11.97
C PRO A 230 5.22 11.66 -12.19
N LEU A 231 4.00 11.16 -12.06
CA LEU A 231 3.67 9.78 -12.39
C LEU A 231 3.36 9.66 -13.88
N ASP A 232 3.77 8.55 -14.49
CA ASP A 232 3.38 8.23 -15.86
C ASP A 232 1.94 7.72 -15.92
N ILE A 233 1.00 8.67 -15.98
CA ILE A 233 -0.44 8.39 -15.90
C ILE A 233 -0.91 7.46 -17.03
N ASP A 234 -0.36 7.61 -18.23
CA ASP A 234 -0.75 6.77 -19.37
C ASP A 234 -0.35 5.32 -19.13
N THR A 235 0.88 5.07 -18.71
CA THR A 235 1.36 3.73 -18.36
C THR A 235 0.60 3.15 -17.17
N ILE A 236 0.32 3.94 -16.13
CA ILE A 236 -0.48 3.49 -14.99
C ILE A 236 -1.90 3.13 -15.42
N ASN A 237 -2.50 3.88 -16.35
CA ASN A 237 -3.82 3.56 -16.90
C ASN A 237 -3.81 2.30 -17.77
N GLU A 238 -2.75 2.08 -18.58
CA GLU A 238 -2.53 0.82 -19.30
C GLU A 238 -2.47 -0.38 -18.35
N LEU A 239 -1.67 -0.27 -17.27
CA LEU A 239 -1.57 -1.30 -16.23
C LEU A 239 -2.91 -1.51 -15.52
N ARG A 240 -3.60 -0.43 -15.13
CA ARG A 240 -4.93 -0.49 -14.48
C ARG A 240 -5.98 -1.16 -15.39
N ALA A 241 -5.90 -0.96 -16.70
CA ALA A 241 -6.83 -1.55 -17.66
C ALA A 241 -6.72 -3.09 -17.76
N THR A 242 -5.61 -3.69 -17.31
CA THR A 242 -5.46 -5.14 -17.21
C THR A 242 -6.40 -5.77 -16.17
N ASN A 243 -6.88 -4.98 -15.20
CA ASN A 243 -7.63 -5.42 -14.02
C ASN A 243 -6.85 -6.37 -13.08
N GLU A 244 -5.53 -6.44 -13.23
CA GLU A 244 -4.64 -7.24 -12.36
C GLU A 244 -4.08 -6.44 -11.18
N PHE A 245 -4.37 -5.13 -11.10
CA PHE A 245 -3.85 -4.23 -10.07
C PHE A 245 -4.97 -3.62 -9.21
N GLU A 246 -4.73 -3.55 -7.91
CA GLU A 246 -5.58 -2.80 -6.98
C GLU A 246 -5.22 -1.30 -6.97
N ASP A 247 -6.16 -0.43 -6.60
CA ASP A 247 -5.87 0.98 -6.37
C ASP A 247 -5.51 1.22 -4.89
N LEU A 248 -4.36 1.86 -4.65
CA LEU A 248 -3.98 2.30 -3.32
C LEU A 248 -4.85 3.47 -2.86
N SER A 249 -5.36 3.37 -1.63
CA SER A 249 -5.85 4.56 -0.94
C SER A 249 -4.67 5.49 -0.62
N LEU A 250 -4.87 6.81 -0.71
CA LEU A 250 -3.83 7.80 -0.38
C LEU A 250 -3.17 7.53 0.99
N LYS A 251 -3.95 7.12 1.98
CA LYS A 251 -3.44 6.78 3.32
C LYS A 251 -2.50 5.57 3.30
N ALA A 252 -2.82 4.54 2.51
CA ALA A 252 -1.97 3.36 2.38
C ALA A 252 -0.69 3.70 1.62
N ASP A 253 -0.82 4.53 0.59
CA ASP A 253 0.30 5.01 -0.23
C ASP A 253 1.29 5.85 0.60
N GLU A 254 0.81 6.85 1.34
CA GLU A 254 1.62 7.67 2.26
C GLU A 254 2.13 6.88 3.48
N ALA A 255 1.53 5.74 3.83
CA ALA A 255 2.05 4.90 4.91
C ALA A 255 3.20 3.99 4.45
N GLU A 256 3.28 3.64 3.16
CA GLU A 256 4.32 2.76 2.64
C GLU A 256 5.62 3.53 2.39
N HIS A 257 6.75 3.02 2.89
CA HIS A 257 8.06 3.68 2.76
C HIS A 257 8.94 3.04 1.70
N SER A 258 8.69 1.78 1.31
CA SER A 258 9.57 1.05 0.39
C SER A 258 9.76 1.75 -0.94
N LEU A 259 8.70 2.37 -1.47
CA LEU A 259 8.76 3.17 -2.70
C LEU A 259 9.40 4.54 -2.45
N GLU A 260 9.06 5.16 -1.32
CA GLU A 260 9.48 6.52 -0.98
C GLU A 260 11.00 6.66 -0.85
N MET A 261 11.67 5.64 -0.30
CA MET A 261 13.12 5.66 -0.13
C MET A 261 13.89 5.71 -1.45
N HIS A 262 13.25 5.42 -2.59
CA HIS A 262 13.87 5.53 -3.90
C HIS A 262 13.64 6.88 -4.57
N LEU A 263 12.67 7.68 -4.12
CA LEU A 263 12.26 8.90 -4.82
C LEU A 263 13.35 9.98 -4.80
N PRO A 264 13.99 10.32 -3.66
CA PRO A 264 15.09 11.28 -3.66
C PRO A 264 16.26 10.83 -4.55
N TYR A 265 16.67 9.56 -4.47
CA TYR A 265 17.72 9.05 -5.35
C TYR A 265 17.36 9.09 -6.84
N VAL A 266 16.12 8.75 -7.21
CA VAL A 266 15.64 8.87 -8.60
C VAL A 266 15.66 10.33 -9.03
N ARG A 267 15.15 11.25 -8.20
CA ARG A 267 15.16 12.68 -8.54
C ARG A 267 16.59 13.20 -8.70
N LYS A 268 17.53 12.74 -7.87
CA LYS A 268 18.93 13.14 -7.88
C LYS A 268 19.70 12.60 -9.09
N ILE A 269 19.59 11.31 -9.41
CA ILE A 269 20.38 10.71 -10.50
C ILE A 269 19.97 11.25 -11.87
N PHE A 270 18.70 11.62 -12.04
CA PHE A 270 18.19 12.26 -13.25
C PHE A 270 18.33 13.79 -13.23
N GLU A 271 19.10 14.33 -12.29
CA GLU A 271 19.35 15.76 -12.22
C GLU A 271 20.15 16.25 -13.45
N GLY A 272 19.72 17.36 -14.05
CA GLY A 272 20.36 18.03 -15.18
C GLY A 272 19.78 17.66 -16.55
N LEU A 273 19.04 16.55 -16.66
CA LEU A 273 18.71 15.92 -17.94
C LEU A 273 17.45 16.46 -18.63
N TRP A 274 16.66 17.25 -17.91
CA TRP A 274 15.36 17.79 -18.33
C TRP A 274 15.45 19.02 -19.25
N ALA A 275 16.66 19.41 -19.67
CA ALA A 275 16.89 20.54 -20.58
C ALA A 275 16.30 20.34 -22.00
N HIS A 276 15.85 19.12 -22.35
CA HIS A 276 15.40 18.76 -23.70
C HIS A 276 13.91 18.42 -23.83
N SER A 277 13.03 18.99 -22.98
CA SER A 277 11.56 19.14 -23.16
C SER A 277 10.63 18.14 -22.43
N GLN A 278 11.13 17.23 -21.57
CA GLN A 278 10.26 16.38 -20.74
C GLN A 278 10.96 15.99 -19.43
N ASP A 279 10.25 16.07 -18.29
CA ASP A 279 10.73 15.62 -16.98
C ASP A 279 10.66 14.08 -16.86
N ILE A 280 11.46 13.49 -15.97
CA ILE A 280 11.43 12.05 -15.69
C ILE A 280 10.12 11.68 -14.99
N SER A 281 9.42 10.66 -15.49
CA SER A 281 8.20 10.15 -14.86
C SER A 281 8.46 8.84 -14.10
N ILE A 282 7.63 8.56 -13.11
CA ILE A 282 7.70 7.31 -12.33
C ILE A 282 6.44 6.46 -12.46
N VAL A 283 6.59 5.14 -12.33
CA VAL A 283 5.50 4.18 -12.21
C VAL A 283 5.68 3.40 -10.90
N PRO A 284 5.12 3.90 -9.78
CA PRO A 284 5.18 3.22 -8.49
C PRO A 284 4.23 2.02 -8.47
N ILE A 285 4.76 0.85 -8.11
CA ILE A 285 4.00 -0.39 -7.95
C ILE A 285 4.32 -0.99 -6.59
N VAL A 286 3.32 -1.07 -5.72
CA VAL A 286 3.44 -1.83 -4.47
C VAL A 286 3.17 -3.29 -4.76
N VAL A 287 4.09 -4.16 -4.36
CA VAL A 287 4.02 -5.61 -4.52
C VAL A 287 3.68 -6.25 -3.18
N GLY A 288 2.58 -7.00 -3.15
CA GLY A 288 2.07 -7.66 -1.96
C GLY A 288 2.75 -9.00 -1.66
N ALA A 289 2.10 -9.79 -0.81
CA ALA A 289 2.48 -11.16 -0.49
C ALA A 289 1.96 -12.11 -1.58
N ILE A 290 2.67 -12.15 -2.71
CA ILE A 290 2.28 -12.93 -3.90
C ILE A 290 3.00 -14.29 -3.96
N SER A 291 2.42 -15.24 -4.69
CA SER A 291 3.03 -16.55 -4.93
C SER A 291 4.03 -16.52 -6.09
N LYS A 292 4.91 -17.53 -6.19
CA LYS A 292 5.83 -17.70 -7.33
C LYS A 292 5.12 -17.65 -8.69
N SER A 293 3.93 -18.24 -8.80
CA SER A 293 3.17 -18.19 -10.04
C SER A 293 2.67 -16.78 -10.36
N LEU A 294 2.25 -16.02 -9.34
CA LEU A 294 1.86 -14.62 -9.51
C LEU A 294 3.06 -13.72 -9.81
N GLU A 295 4.23 -13.98 -9.23
CA GLU A 295 5.48 -13.29 -9.60
C GLU A 295 5.77 -13.44 -11.10
N ALA A 296 5.65 -14.66 -11.64
CA ALA A 296 5.80 -14.90 -13.07
C ALA A 296 4.72 -14.22 -13.91
N SER A 297 3.45 -14.25 -13.47
CA SER A 297 2.35 -13.57 -14.17
C SER A 297 2.53 -12.05 -14.23
N TYR A 298 2.88 -11.41 -13.11
CA TYR A 298 3.17 -9.97 -13.09
C TYR A 298 4.45 -9.65 -13.87
N GLY A 299 5.48 -10.49 -13.77
CA GLY A 299 6.70 -10.35 -14.57
C GLY A 299 6.40 -10.34 -16.07
N LYS A 300 5.60 -11.29 -16.54
CA LYS A 300 5.12 -11.34 -17.92
C LYS A 300 4.31 -10.12 -18.32
N LEU A 301 3.45 -9.62 -17.43
CA LEU A 301 2.66 -8.41 -17.66
C LEU A 301 3.56 -7.17 -17.81
N LEU A 302 4.64 -7.08 -17.02
CA LEU A 302 5.57 -5.94 -17.02
C LEU A 302 6.67 -6.04 -18.09
N ALA A 303 6.99 -7.22 -18.61
CA ALA A 303 8.04 -7.43 -19.61
C ALA A 303 7.95 -6.51 -20.85
N PRO A 304 6.77 -6.27 -21.46
CA PRO A 304 6.64 -5.34 -22.59
C PRO A 304 6.96 -3.88 -22.25
N PHE A 305 6.80 -3.49 -20.98
CA PHE A 305 7.18 -2.15 -20.50
C PHE A 305 8.68 -2.08 -20.21
N LEU A 306 9.21 -3.09 -19.50
CA LEU A 306 10.63 -3.13 -19.12
C LEU A 306 11.58 -3.34 -20.31
N SER A 307 11.09 -3.85 -21.44
CA SER A 307 11.86 -3.98 -22.67
C SER A 307 11.96 -2.70 -23.49
N ARG A 308 11.17 -1.65 -23.18
CA ARG A 308 11.24 -0.36 -23.87
C ARG A 308 12.60 0.29 -23.64
N GLU A 309 13.11 1.01 -24.65
CA GLU A 309 14.43 1.64 -24.53
C GLU A 309 14.46 2.79 -23.52
N ASP A 310 13.33 3.50 -23.40
CA ASP A 310 13.14 4.69 -22.55
C ASP A 310 12.73 4.37 -21.10
N THR A 311 12.72 3.09 -20.71
CA THR A 311 12.18 2.63 -19.44
C THR A 311 13.27 1.95 -18.60
N PHE A 312 13.31 2.32 -17.31
CA PHE A 312 14.19 1.76 -16.30
C PHE A 312 13.40 1.19 -15.12
N CYS A 313 13.96 0.25 -14.36
CA CYS A 313 13.32 -0.37 -13.20
C CYS A 313 14.16 -0.29 -11.92
N VAL A 314 13.58 0.15 -10.82
CA VAL A 314 14.15 0.10 -9.48
C VAL A 314 13.39 -0.94 -8.69
N VAL A 315 14.09 -1.97 -8.21
CA VAL A 315 13.56 -2.98 -7.31
C VAL A 315 14.03 -2.69 -5.90
N SER A 316 13.07 -2.49 -5.02
CA SER A 316 13.30 -2.11 -3.63
C SER A 316 13.42 -3.35 -2.74
N SER A 317 14.58 -3.56 -2.13
CA SER A 317 14.79 -4.66 -1.17
C SER A 317 15.96 -4.42 -0.23
N ASP A 318 15.68 -4.47 1.07
CA ASP A 318 16.65 -4.89 2.08
C ASP A 318 16.79 -6.42 2.06
N PHE A 319 17.88 -6.92 2.67
CA PHE A 319 18.21 -8.34 2.79
C PHE A 319 17.89 -8.84 4.21
N CYS A 320 18.67 -9.75 4.81
CA CYS A 320 18.34 -10.34 6.10
C CYS A 320 18.07 -9.30 7.20
N HIS A 321 16.86 -9.35 7.77
CA HIS A 321 16.49 -8.73 9.04
C HIS A 321 16.72 -9.76 10.15
N TRP A 322 17.90 -9.72 10.76
CA TRP A 322 18.32 -10.68 11.77
C TRP A 322 18.14 -10.13 13.19
N GLY A 323 17.64 -10.96 14.09
CA GLY A 323 17.53 -10.70 15.50
C GLY A 323 16.17 -11.08 16.07
N THR A 324 16.12 -11.19 17.40
CA THR A 324 14.90 -11.57 18.12
C THR A 324 13.73 -10.60 17.86
N ARG A 325 14.00 -9.31 17.65
CA ARG A 325 12.98 -8.30 17.30
C ARG A 325 12.27 -8.56 15.97
N PHE A 326 12.91 -9.29 15.06
CA PHE A 326 12.35 -9.68 13.76
C PHE A 326 11.80 -11.10 13.77
N SER A 327 11.82 -11.79 14.92
CA SER A 327 11.49 -13.22 15.05
C SER A 327 12.30 -14.11 14.09
N TYR A 328 13.54 -13.69 13.77
CA TYR A 328 14.41 -14.41 12.85
C TYR A 328 15.83 -14.45 13.39
N THR A 329 16.33 -15.64 13.72
CA THR A 329 17.65 -15.86 14.34
C THR A 329 18.38 -17.05 13.73
N TYR A 330 18.08 -17.31 12.44
CA TYR A 330 18.71 -18.38 11.69
C TYR A 330 20.22 -18.19 11.64
N TYR A 331 20.96 -19.28 11.79
CA TYR A 331 22.40 -19.27 12.00
C TYR A 331 23.02 -20.57 11.49
N TYR A 332 24.05 -20.44 10.66
CA TYR A 332 24.92 -21.52 10.24
C TYR A 332 26.01 -21.77 11.30
N PRO A 333 26.08 -22.95 11.92
CA PRO A 333 27.07 -23.23 12.96
C PRO A 333 28.53 -23.21 12.49
N GLU A 334 28.75 -23.48 11.20
CA GLU A 334 30.05 -23.58 10.56
C GLU A 334 30.05 -22.81 9.23
N PRO A 335 31.21 -22.27 8.79
CA PRO A 335 31.34 -21.67 7.47
C PRO A 335 30.95 -22.67 6.35
N ALA A 336 30.26 -22.20 5.32
CA ALA A 336 29.95 -23.01 4.15
C ALA A 336 31.21 -23.27 3.28
N PRO A 337 31.29 -24.41 2.55
CA PRO A 337 30.35 -25.52 2.57
C PRO A 337 30.48 -26.35 3.86
N SER A 338 29.35 -26.72 4.46
CA SER A 338 29.28 -27.50 5.70
C SER A 338 28.07 -28.42 5.65
N ASP A 339 28.22 -29.65 6.15
CA ASP A 339 27.12 -30.62 6.26
C ASP A 339 26.20 -30.34 7.46
N LYS A 340 26.59 -29.41 8.34
CA LYS A 340 25.74 -29.04 9.49
C LYS A 340 24.57 -28.16 9.03
N PRO A 341 23.32 -28.54 9.36
CA PRO A 341 22.17 -27.73 9.03
C PRO A 341 22.17 -26.42 9.81
N GLY A 342 21.57 -25.38 9.22
CA GLY A 342 21.30 -24.16 9.93
C GLY A 342 20.32 -24.37 11.09
N ILE A 343 20.50 -23.59 12.15
CA ILE A 343 19.71 -23.65 13.38
C ILE A 343 19.19 -22.26 13.73
N ASN A 344 18.16 -22.19 14.58
CA ASN A 344 17.74 -20.91 15.16
C ASN A 344 18.42 -20.73 16.52
N LEU A 345 19.11 -19.60 16.71
CA LEU A 345 19.68 -19.27 18.00
C LEU A 345 18.57 -18.96 19.01
N THR A 346 18.78 -19.37 20.25
CA THR A 346 17.87 -19.07 21.37
C THR A 346 18.70 -18.74 22.60
N ARG A 347 18.09 -18.31 23.71
CA ARG A 347 18.84 -18.11 24.97
C ARG A 347 19.59 -19.36 25.42
N SER A 348 19.06 -20.55 25.09
CA SER A 348 19.67 -21.85 25.36
C SER A 348 20.61 -22.36 24.28
N VAL A 349 20.51 -21.84 23.04
CA VAL A 349 21.32 -22.27 21.90
C VAL A 349 22.21 -21.11 21.49
N GLN A 350 23.45 -21.16 21.95
CA GLN A 350 24.44 -20.10 21.74
C GLN A 350 25.18 -20.26 20.41
N PRO A 351 25.68 -19.15 19.81
CA PRO A 351 26.48 -19.21 18.59
C PRO A 351 27.78 -19.99 18.83
N SER A 352 28.34 -20.54 17.75
CA SER A 352 29.64 -21.21 17.81
C SER A 352 30.75 -20.21 18.11
N THR A 353 31.80 -20.65 18.82
CA THR A 353 33.00 -19.83 19.02
C THR A 353 33.80 -19.63 17.73
N SER A 354 33.67 -20.55 16.76
CA SER A 354 34.43 -20.54 15.50
C SER A 354 33.75 -19.78 14.36
N HIS A 355 32.45 -19.48 14.47
CA HIS A 355 31.70 -18.79 13.42
C HIS A 355 30.82 -17.69 14.04
N ARG A 356 31.05 -16.44 13.66
CA ARG A 356 30.34 -15.30 14.25
C ARG A 356 28.97 -15.12 13.59
N ILE A 357 27.99 -14.61 14.33
CA ILE A 357 26.62 -14.40 13.83
C ILE A 357 26.61 -13.56 12.55
N HIS A 358 27.28 -12.40 12.54
CA HIS A 358 27.34 -11.55 11.33
C HIS A 358 27.96 -12.25 10.10
N LYS A 359 28.86 -13.21 10.30
CA LYS A 359 29.43 -14.01 9.20
C LYS A 359 28.45 -15.06 8.70
N SER A 360 27.63 -15.62 9.59
CA SER A 360 26.50 -16.45 9.17
C SER A 360 25.47 -15.65 8.39
N ILE A 361 25.15 -14.43 8.83
CA ILE A 361 24.23 -13.53 8.11
C ILE A 361 24.81 -13.19 6.74
N GLU A 362 26.09 -12.82 6.68
CA GLU A 362 26.78 -12.55 5.41
C GLU A 362 26.73 -13.75 4.47
N ARG A 363 26.98 -14.96 4.98
CA ARG A 363 26.90 -16.16 4.14
C ARG A 363 25.48 -16.42 3.65
N LEU A 364 24.49 -16.28 4.54
CA LEU A 364 23.07 -16.45 4.22
C LEU A 364 22.65 -15.50 3.10
N ASP A 365 22.98 -14.22 3.19
CA ASP A 365 22.65 -13.23 2.16
C ASP A 365 23.43 -13.46 0.88
N ARG A 366 24.74 -13.77 0.97
CA ARG A 366 25.55 -14.06 -0.21
C ARG A 366 25.06 -15.29 -0.95
N GLU A 367 24.52 -16.29 -0.27
CA GLU A 367 23.88 -17.43 -0.92
C GLU A 367 22.67 -17.01 -1.76
N ALA A 368 21.80 -16.15 -1.24
CA ALA A 368 20.72 -15.56 -2.02
C ALA A 368 21.25 -14.77 -3.22
N MET A 369 22.26 -13.92 -2.99
CA MET A 369 22.88 -13.11 -4.04
C MET A 369 23.51 -13.97 -5.14
N ASP A 370 24.20 -15.05 -4.78
CA ASP A 370 24.83 -16.00 -5.71
C ASP A 370 23.76 -16.69 -6.58
N LEU A 371 22.61 -17.09 -5.99
CA LEU A 371 21.49 -17.68 -6.72
C LEU A 371 20.78 -16.69 -7.66
N LEU A 372 20.79 -15.41 -7.31
CA LEU A 372 20.20 -14.32 -8.10
C LEU A 372 21.16 -13.80 -9.18
N ALA A 373 22.46 -14.07 -9.07
CA ALA A 373 23.46 -13.61 -10.02
C ALA A 373 23.31 -14.30 -11.38
N MET A 374 23.47 -13.52 -12.44
CA MET A 374 23.33 -13.99 -13.82
C MET A 374 24.44 -13.38 -14.67
N PRO A 375 25.25 -14.17 -15.41
CA PRO A 375 25.43 -15.64 -15.32
C PRO A 375 26.00 -16.10 -13.96
N PRO A 376 25.97 -17.41 -13.59
CA PRO A 376 25.80 -18.58 -14.46
C PRO A 376 24.33 -19.03 -14.68
N SER A 377 23.41 -18.61 -13.82
CA SER A 377 22.00 -19.02 -13.94
C SER A 377 21.28 -18.21 -15.02
N SER A 378 20.26 -18.84 -15.63
CA SER A 378 19.24 -18.14 -16.41
C SER A 378 18.30 -17.38 -15.46
N ALA A 379 17.54 -16.40 -15.95
CA ALA A 379 16.54 -15.69 -15.15
C ALA A 379 15.47 -16.64 -14.60
N LYS A 380 15.08 -17.63 -15.41
CA LYS A 380 14.15 -18.68 -15.02
C LYS A 380 14.69 -19.58 -13.91
N ASP A 381 15.97 -19.99 -14.00
CA ASP A 381 16.60 -20.83 -12.98
C ASP A 381 16.83 -20.04 -11.69
N ALA A 382 17.30 -18.78 -11.80
CA ALA A 382 17.46 -17.88 -10.65
C ALA A 382 16.13 -17.71 -9.89
N HIS A 383 15.02 -17.52 -10.59
CA HIS A 383 13.69 -17.43 -9.98
C HIS A 383 13.31 -18.71 -9.23
N ALA A 384 13.57 -19.88 -9.83
CA ALA A 384 13.25 -21.15 -9.22
C ALA A 384 14.11 -21.44 -7.98
N ASN A 385 15.42 -21.27 -8.10
CA ASN A 385 16.38 -21.56 -7.04
C ASN A 385 16.22 -20.60 -5.86
N PHE A 386 15.97 -19.31 -6.12
CA PHE A 386 15.73 -18.33 -5.07
C PHE A 386 14.46 -18.64 -4.27
N ALA A 387 13.38 -19.08 -4.94
CA ALA A 387 12.16 -19.51 -4.26
C ALA A 387 12.40 -20.72 -3.35
N GLU A 388 13.20 -21.69 -3.79
CA GLU A 388 13.56 -22.87 -2.98
C GLU A 388 14.44 -22.50 -1.78
N TYR A 389 15.42 -21.60 -1.99
CA TYR A 389 16.22 -21.03 -0.92
C TYR A 389 15.38 -20.34 0.16
N LEU A 390 14.37 -19.55 -0.23
CA LEU A 390 13.48 -18.87 0.72
C LEU A 390 12.61 -19.86 1.52
N VAL A 391 12.20 -20.98 0.90
CA VAL A 391 11.48 -22.05 1.59
C VAL A 391 12.38 -22.74 2.63
N GLN A 392 13.66 -22.94 2.33
CA GLN A 392 14.59 -23.62 3.21
C GLN A 392 15.08 -22.75 4.37
N THR A 393 15.42 -21.49 4.09
CA THR A 393 16.08 -20.60 5.05
C THR A 393 15.12 -19.64 5.75
N HIS A 394 13.98 -19.37 5.13
CA HIS A 394 13.06 -18.29 5.53
C HIS A 394 13.75 -16.93 5.68
N ASN A 395 14.84 -16.68 4.93
CA ASN A 395 15.55 -15.41 4.99
C ASN A 395 14.57 -14.24 4.80
N THR A 396 14.67 -13.25 5.68
CA THR A 396 13.72 -12.14 5.83
C THR A 396 13.94 -11.03 4.80
N ILE A 397 14.28 -11.39 3.57
CA ILE A 397 14.43 -10.47 2.43
C ILE A 397 13.05 -9.85 2.15
N CYS A 398 12.90 -8.55 2.43
CA CYS A 398 11.62 -7.86 2.37
C CYS A 398 11.11 -7.72 0.92
N GLY A 399 12.00 -7.41 -0.02
CA GLY A 399 11.70 -7.25 -1.45
C GLY A 399 11.77 -8.54 -2.25
N ARG A 400 11.68 -9.72 -1.62
CA ARG A 400 11.72 -11.02 -2.32
C ARG A 400 10.69 -11.14 -3.45
N HIS A 401 9.51 -10.56 -3.27
CA HIS A 401 8.44 -10.60 -4.27
C HIS A 401 8.68 -9.60 -5.43
N PRO A 402 9.05 -8.32 -5.19
CA PRO A 402 9.58 -7.44 -6.23
C PRO A 402 10.74 -8.05 -7.05
N ILE A 403 11.70 -8.71 -6.39
CA ILE A 403 12.78 -9.44 -7.05
C ILE A 403 12.21 -10.58 -7.91
N GLY A 404 11.29 -11.37 -7.38
CA GLY A 404 10.60 -12.44 -8.14
C GLY A 404 9.86 -11.92 -9.37
N VAL A 405 9.18 -10.78 -9.27
CA VAL A 405 8.49 -10.12 -10.41
C VAL A 405 9.51 -9.67 -11.47
N LEU A 406 10.63 -9.07 -11.06
CA LEU A 406 11.70 -8.71 -11.98
C LEU A 406 12.24 -9.95 -12.70
N LEU A 407 12.56 -11.03 -11.97
CA LEU A 407 13.04 -12.27 -12.58
C LEU A 407 12.02 -12.89 -13.53
N GLY A 408 10.73 -12.83 -13.20
CA GLY A 408 9.65 -13.25 -14.09
C GLY A 408 9.63 -12.45 -15.40
N ALA A 409 9.87 -11.14 -15.34
CA ALA A 409 9.97 -10.31 -16.53
C ALA A 409 11.23 -10.61 -17.34
N LEU A 410 12.38 -10.77 -16.68
CA LEU A 410 13.63 -11.15 -17.33
C LEU A 410 13.52 -12.51 -18.01
N ALA A 411 12.87 -13.49 -17.37
CA ALA A 411 12.64 -14.81 -17.93
C ALA A 411 11.74 -14.80 -19.18
N GLU A 412 10.71 -13.94 -19.22
CA GLU A 412 9.89 -13.75 -20.43
C GLU A 412 10.69 -13.12 -21.58
N LEU A 413 11.68 -12.28 -21.27
CA LEU A 413 12.52 -11.59 -22.26
C LEU A 413 13.76 -12.39 -22.68
N GLU A 414 14.12 -13.45 -21.95
CA GLU A 414 15.39 -14.15 -22.02
C GLU A 414 15.70 -14.76 -23.39
N GLU A 415 14.67 -15.19 -24.13
CA GLU A 415 14.83 -15.70 -25.51
C GLU A 415 15.31 -14.62 -26.48
N SER A 416 14.95 -13.36 -26.22
CA SER A 416 15.27 -12.22 -27.07
C SER A 416 16.51 -11.43 -26.61
N ARG A 417 16.73 -11.37 -25.29
CA ARG A 417 17.73 -10.52 -24.64
C ARG A 417 18.30 -11.23 -23.41
N LYS A 418 19.61 -11.49 -23.40
CA LYS A 418 20.27 -12.21 -22.31
C LYS A 418 20.61 -11.26 -21.17
N SER A 419 19.90 -11.37 -20.06
CA SER A 419 20.17 -10.51 -18.91
C SER A 419 21.45 -10.89 -18.16
N THR A 420 22.17 -9.87 -17.68
CA THR A 420 23.23 -10.02 -16.67
C THR A 420 22.79 -9.29 -15.40
N LEU A 421 22.88 -9.93 -14.23
CA LEU A 421 22.68 -9.33 -12.91
C LEU A 421 23.98 -9.48 -12.10
N LYS A 422 24.55 -8.34 -11.69
CA LYS A 422 25.78 -8.30 -10.88
C LYS A 422 25.58 -7.48 -9.61
N TRP A 423 25.97 -8.06 -8.49
CA TRP A 423 26.03 -7.37 -7.20
C TRP A 423 27.29 -6.51 -7.11
N VAL A 424 27.13 -5.26 -6.68
CA VAL A 424 28.20 -4.26 -6.57
C VAL A 424 28.50 -3.86 -5.13
N ARG A 425 27.55 -4.08 -4.21
CA ARG A 425 27.74 -3.77 -2.79
C ARG A 425 26.99 -4.74 -1.89
N TYR A 426 27.59 -5.02 -0.73
CA TYR A 426 26.97 -5.71 0.40
C TYR A 426 27.44 -5.07 1.70
N GLU A 427 26.51 -4.77 2.59
CA GLU A 427 26.78 -4.19 3.90
C GLU A 427 25.78 -4.72 4.95
N GLN A 428 26.12 -4.52 6.22
CA GLN A 428 25.22 -4.77 7.34
C GLN A 428 25.19 -3.53 8.21
N SER A 429 23.99 -3.13 8.66
CA SER A 429 23.82 -2.01 9.60
C SER A 429 24.66 -2.11 10.88
N SER A 430 24.92 -3.33 11.35
CA SER A 430 25.89 -3.60 12.42
C SER A 430 26.34 -5.06 12.39
N ALA A 431 27.50 -5.35 12.95
CA ALA A 431 28.00 -6.71 13.09
C ALA A 431 27.42 -7.38 14.34
N CYS A 432 26.39 -8.21 14.19
CA CYS A 432 25.85 -9.03 15.29
C CYS A 432 26.91 -9.99 15.83
N VAL A 433 27.04 -10.03 17.16
CA VAL A 433 27.95 -10.93 17.91
C VAL A 433 27.18 -11.78 18.91
N ASN A 434 26.14 -11.22 19.53
CA ASN A 434 25.30 -11.87 20.52
C ASN A 434 23.86 -12.03 20.03
N ILE A 435 23.10 -12.95 20.62
CA ILE A 435 21.68 -13.15 20.29
C ILE A 435 20.78 -11.95 20.60
N ALA A 436 21.21 -11.09 21.53
CA ALA A 436 20.50 -9.85 21.86
C ALA A 436 20.68 -8.77 20.78
N ASP A 437 21.67 -8.90 19.91
CA ASP A 437 21.93 -7.96 18.83
C ASP A 437 20.89 -8.12 17.71
N SER A 438 20.81 -7.12 16.85
CA SER A 438 19.98 -7.18 15.65
C SER A 438 20.59 -6.34 14.54
N SER A 439 20.50 -6.82 13.31
CA SER A 439 20.98 -6.11 12.13
C SER A 439 20.02 -6.31 10.96
N VAL A 440 20.06 -5.34 10.05
CA VAL A 440 19.53 -5.45 8.69
C VAL A 440 20.70 -5.42 7.71
N SER A 441 20.65 -6.26 6.68
CA SER A 441 21.62 -6.30 5.59
C SER A 441 21.15 -5.48 4.39
N TYR A 442 22.10 -4.89 3.67
CA TYR A 442 21.87 -4.08 2.49
C TYR A 442 22.68 -4.61 1.33
N ALA A 443 22.08 -4.73 0.16
CA ALA A 443 22.77 -5.15 -1.05
C ALA A 443 22.38 -4.24 -2.22
N SER A 444 23.30 -4.10 -3.17
CA SER A 444 23.05 -3.32 -4.37
C SER A 444 23.52 -4.07 -5.60
N ALA A 445 22.68 -4.07 -6.63
CA ALA A 445 22.95 -4.72 -7.90
C ALA A 445 22.42 -3.90 -9.06
N TRP A 446 22.95 -4.19 -10.24
CA TRP A 446 22.42 -3.74 -11.51
C TRP A 446 22.07 -4.94 -12.39
N VAL A 447 21.15 -4.69 -13.32
CA VAL A 447 20.76 -5.61 -14.38
C VAL A 447 20.93 -4.92 -15.73
N ARG A 448 21.51 -5.61 -16.71
CA ARG A 448 21.56 -5.19 -18.13
C ARG A 448 20.97 -6.28 -19.01
N PHE A 449 20.53 -5.93 -20.22
CA PHE A 449 20.09 -6.87 -21.27
C PHE A 449 21.19 -7.26 -22.25
#